data_AF-A0AAV2WG53-F1
#
_entry.id   AF-A0AAV2WG53-F1
#
_cell.length_a   1.000
_cell.length_b   1.000
_cell.length_c   1.000
_cell.angle_alpha   90.00
_cell.angle_beta   90.00
_cell.angle_gamma   90.00
#
_symmetry.space_group_name_H-M   'P 1'
#
loop_
_entity.id
_entity.type
_entity.pdbx_description
1 polymer ?
#
loop_
_entity_poly.entity_id
_entity_poly.type
_entity_poly.pdbx_seq_one_letter_code
_entity_poly.pdbx_strand_id
1 'polypeptide(L)'
;MTGMAADPVTVAASNNPMLKTLTQALSGQLNPNVNLVDTLNGGEFTVFAPTDDAFAKIDPATLETLKTDSDLLTSILTYHVVPGQASPDQVAGEHTTVQGAPVTVTGAGNDLKVGDAGLVCGGVKTANATVYMIDTVLMPPAA
;
A
#
# COMPACT_ATOMS: atom_id res chain seq x y z
N MET A 1 4.79 8.09 25.94
CA MET A 1 4.91 9.27 25.06
C MET A 1 6.28 9.18 24.40
N THR A 2 6.38 9.50 23.11
CA THR A 2 7.55 9.30 22.20
C THR A 2 7.47 7.99 21.41
N GLY A 3 7.26 8.08 20.09
CA GLY A 3 7.35 6.94 19.17
C GLY A 3 6.82 7.24 17.77
N MET A 4 5.53 7.56 17.66
CA MET A 4 4.79 7.52 16.37
C MET A 4 5.33 8.38 15.21
N ALA A 5 6.19 9.37 15.45
CA ALA A 5 6.73 10.24 14.39
C ALA A 5 8.09 9.78 13.84
N ALA A 6 8.76 8.83 14.49
CA ALA A 6 10.05 8.28 14.03
C ALA A 6 9.93 6.82 13.52
N ASP A 7 8.78 6.18 13.77
CA ASP A 7 8.55 4.81 13.35
C ASP A 7 8.31 4.73 11.83
N PRO A 8 8.93 3.76 11.15
CA PRO A 8 8.73 3.62 9.73
C PRO A 8 7.32 3.19 9.38
N VAL A 9 6.92 3.44 8.14
CA VAL A 9 5.59 3.10 7.61
C VAL A 9 5.14 1.67 7.94
N THR A 10 6.08 0.72 7.93
CA THR A 10 5.83 -0.69 8.24
C THR A 10 5.46 -0.89 9.70
N VAL A 11 6.08 -0.15 10.63
CA VAL A 11 5.71 -0.17 12.05
C VAL A 11 4.38 0.54 12.27
N ALA A 12 4.15 1.70 11.65
CA ALA A 12 2.87 2.40 11.72
C ALA A 12 1.71 1.54 11.22
N ALA A 13 1.89 0.86 10.08
CA ALA A 13 0.91 -0.09 9.56
C ALA A 13 0.76 -1.33 10.46
N SER A 14 1.85 -1.84 11.06
CA SER A 14 1.81 -3.02 11.95
C SER A 14 1.06 -2.78 13.25
N ASN A 15 1.01 -1.53 13.70
CA ASN A 15 0.21 -1.08 14.85
C ASN A 15 -1.29 -1.01 14.53
N ASN A 16 -1.68 -1.02 13.25
CA ASN A 16 -3.08 -1.01 12.84
C ASN A 16 -3.58 -2.46 12.64
N PRO A 17 -4.59 -2.91 13.40
CA PRO A 17 -5.10 -4.28 13.27
C PRO A 17 -5.67 -4.56 11.87
N MET A 18 -6.19 -3.54 11.20
CA MET A 18 -6.76 -3.65 9.85
C MET A 18 -5.70 -3.73 8.73
N LEU A 19 -4.41 -3.52 9.03
CA LEU A 19 -3.32 -3.55 8.06
C LEU A 19 -2.31 -4.70 8.31
N LYS A 20 -2.64 -5.62 9.24
CA LYS A 20 -1.80 -6.76 9.61
C LYS A 20 -1.38 -7.59 8.39
N THR A 21 -2.31 -7.92 7.50
CA THR A 21 -2.06 -8.73 6.30
C THR A 21 -1.06 -8.06 5.35
N LEU A 22 -1.24 -6.77 5.09
CA LEU A 22 -0.31 -5.98 4.28
C LEU A 22 1.08 -5.93 4.91
N THR A 23 1.18 -5.65 6.21
CA THR A 23 2.48 -5.55 6.88
C THR A 23 3.25 -6.87 6.89
N GLN A 24 2.54 -7.98 6.97
CA GLN A 24 3.14 -9.29 6.80
C GLN A 24 3.69 -9.48 5.38
N ALA A 25 2.97 -9.01 4.36
CA ALA A 25 3.43 -9.06 2.98
C ALA A 25 4.67 -8.19 2.74
N LEU A 26 4.68 -6.96 3.26
CA LEU A 26 5.81 -6.03 3.14
C LEU A 26 7.06 -6.52 3.88
N SER A 27 6.88 -7.13 5.05
CA SER A 27 7.98 -7.61 5.91
C SER A 27 8.45 -9.02 5.56
N GLY A 28 7.91 -9.62 4.50
CA GLY A 28 8.23 -10.98 4.10
C GLY A 28 7.72 -12.08 5.02
N GLN A 29 6.84 -11.75 5.99
CA GLN A 29 6.15 -12.77 6.77
C GLN A 29 5.12 -13.53 5.93
N LEU A 30 4.48 -12.87 4.96
CA LEU A 30 3.53 -13.51 4.06
C LEU A 30 4.27 -14.33 2.99
N ASN A 31 5.38 -13.80 2.49
CA ASN A 31 6.26 -14.50 1.55
C ASN A 31 7.73 -14.10 1.84
N PRO A 32 8.60 -15.04 2.26
CA PRO A 32 9.97 -14.73 2.67
C PRO A 32 10.84 -14.18 1.55
N ASN A 33 10.42 -14.31 0.29
CA ASN A 33 11.13 -13.79 -0.87
C ASN A 33 10.87 -12.29 -1.12
N VAL A 34 9.94 -11.68 -0.38
CA VAL A 34 9.52 -10.29 -0.60
C VAL A 34 9.79 -9.47 0.65
N ASN A 35 10.71 -8.51 0.56
CA ASN A 35 11.01 -7.61 1.67
C ASN A 35 11.14 -6.17 1.17
N LEU A 36 10.09 -5.37 1.37
CA LEU A 36 10.05 -3.97 0.98
C LEU A 36 10.22 -3.04 2.19
N VAL A 37 10.41 -3.58 3.40
CA VAL A 37 10.62 -2.79 4.61
C VAL A 37 11.83 -1.88 4.44
N ASP A 38 12.95 -2.44 3.97
CA ASP A 38 14.20 -1.70 3.81
C ASP A 38 14.07 -0.60 2.75
N THR A 39 13.46 -0.93 1.60
CA THR A 39 13.16 0.02 0.52
C THR A 39 12.29 1.17 1.01
N LEU A 40 11.21 0.87 1.73
CA LEU A 40 10.32 1.90 2.26
C LEU A 40 11.04 2.78 3.29
N ASN A 41 11.92 2.21 4.12
CA ASN A 41 12.71 2.97 5.09
C ASN A 41 13.76 3.89 4.44
N GLY A 42 14.23 3.55 3.24
CA GLY A 42 15.30 4.27 2.55
C GLY A 42 14.90 5.57 1.86
N GLY A 43 13.61 5.90 1.79
CA GLY A 43 13.15 7.08 1.04
C GLY A 43 11.72 7.50 1.34
N GLU A 44 11.27 8.49 0.57
CA GLU A 44 9.94 9.08 0.68
C GLU A 44 8.94 8.40 -0.27
N PHE A 45 7.93 7.75 0.29
CA PHE A 45 6.96 6.99 -0.50
C PHE A 45 5.50 7.29 -0.12
N THR A 46 4.61 7.03 -1.05
CA THR A 46 3.17 6.99 -0.82
C THR A 46 2.72 5.53 -0.89
N VAL A 47 2.16 5.01 0.21
CA VAL A 47 1.76 3.61 0.33
C VAL A 47 0.24 3.52 0.37
N PHE A 48 -0.34 2.91 -0.64
CA PHE A 48 -1.74 2.54 -0.68
C PHE A 48 -1.91 1.21 0.06
N ALA A 49 -2.51 1.26 1.24
CA ALA A 49 -2.61 0.13 2.15
C ALA A 49 -4.04 -0.45 2.10
N PRO A 50 -4.27 -1.58 1.42
CA PRO A 50 -5.55 -2.25 1.50
C PRO A 50 -5.88 -2.70 2.92
N THR A 51 -7.10 -2.40 3.34
CA THR A 51 -7.66 -2.83 4.62
C THR A 51 -7.98 -4.33 4.60
N ASP A 52 -8.15 -4.93 5.78
CA ASP A 52 -8.57 -6.34 5.89
C ASP A 52 -9.88 -6.61 5.14
N ASP A 53 -10.81 -5.64 5.10
CA ASP A 53 -12.05 -5.71 4.32
C ASP A 53 -11.77 -5.81 2.81
N ALA A 54 -10.77 -5.07 2.32
CA ALA A 54 -10.30 -5.17 0.94
C ALA A 54 -9.76 -6.56 0.61
N PHE A 55 -8.99 -7.15 1.52
CA PHE A 55 -8.50 -8.52 1.36
C PHE A 55 -9.63 -9.55 1.47
N ALA A 56 -10.64 -9.31 2.31
CA ALA A 56 -11.80 -10.17 2.45
C ALA A 56 -12.70 -10.18 1.19
N LYS A 57 -12.65 -9.11 0.38
CA LYS A 57 -13.30 -9.06 -0.94
C LYS A 57 -12.57 -9.87 -2.01
N ILE A 58 -11.28 -10.19 -1.81
CA ILE A 58 -10.53 -11.02 -2.74
C ILE A 58 -10.85 -12.49 -2.47
N ASP A 59 -11.00 -13.27 -3.54
CA ASP A 59 -11.12 -14.71 -3.44
C ASP A 59 -9.92 -15.35 -2.71
N PRO A 60 -10.16 -16.33 -1.83
CA PRO A 60 -9.10 -17.02 -1.10
C PRO A 60 -8.07 -17.65 -2.03
N ALA A 61 -8.48 -18.10 -3.23
CA ALA A 61 -7.59 -18.64 -4.25
C ALA A 61 -6.54 -17.61 -4.72
N THR A 62 -6.94 -16.35 -4.90
CA THR A 62 -6.02 -15.28 -5.25
C THR A 62 -5.10 -14.95 -4.07
N LEU A 63 -5.62 -14.90 -2.84
CA LEU A 63 -4.79 -14.75 -1.63
C LEU A 63 -3.74 -15.86 -1.49
N GLU A 64 -4.08 -17.11 -1.80
CA GLU A 64 -3.12 -18.22 -1.82
C GLU A 64 -2.10 -18.04 -2.95
N THR A 65 -2.51 -17.57 -4.11
CA THR A 65 -1.60 -17.24 -5.21
C THR A 65 -0.60 -16.16 -4.76
N LEU A 66 -1.05 -15.10 -4.09
CA LEU A 66 -0.18 -14.05 -3.55
C LEU A 66 0.84 -14.55 -2.51
N LYS A 67 0.47 -15.59 -1.74
CA LYS A 67 1.39 -16.22 -0.78
C LYS A 67 2.44 -17.08 -1.47
N THR A 68 2.06 -17.71 -2.57
CA THR A 68 2.91 -18.68 -3.28
C THR A 68 3.77 -18.01 -4.34
N ASP A 69 3.26 -16.95 -4.96
CA ASP A 69 3.84 -16.24 -6.09
C ASP A 69 4.50 -14.94 -5.61
N SER A 70 5.81 -15.00 -5.40
CA SER A 70 6.60 -13.87 -4.91
C SER A 70 6.74 -12.75 -5.93
N ASP A 71 6.76 -13.07 -7.22
CA ASP A 71 6.84 -12.09 -8.30
C ASP A 71 5.56 -11.26 -8.38
N LEU A 72 4.41 -11.93 -8.34
CA LEU A 72 3.11 -11.27 -8.30
C LEU A 72 2.95 -10.43 -7.02
N LEU A 73 3.31 -10.99 -5.86
CA LEU A 73 3.24 -10.24 -4.60
C LEU A 73 4.13 -9.01 -4.62
N THR A 74 5.36 -9.13 -5.13
CA THR A 74 6.28 -7.99 -5.27
C THR A 74 5.71 -6.95 -6.22
N SER A 75 5.17 -7.36 -7.36
CA SER A 75 4.51 -6.46 -8.31
C SER A 75 3.33 -5.73 -7.68
N ILE A 76 2.49 -6.42 -6.91
CA ILE A 76 1.35 -5.79 -6.23
C ILE A 76 1.81 -4.82 -5.15
N LEU A 77 2.79 -5.20 -4.32
CA LEU A 77 3.29 -4.31 -3.27
C LEU A 77 3.96 -3.08 -3.89
N THR A 78 4.75 -3.24 -4.95
CA THR A 78 5.36 -2.12 -5.68
C THR A 78 4.33 -1.29 -6.46
N TYR A 79 3.19 -1.86 -6.85
CA TYR A 79 2.08 -1.11 -7.45
C TYR A 79 1.33 -0.27 -6.42
N HIS A 80 1.24 -0.75 -5.18
CA HIS A 80 0.70 0.03 -4.06
C HIS A 80 1.67 1.09 -3.54
N VAL A 81 2.92 1.10 -4.00
CA VAL A 81 3.93 2.07 -3.59
C VAL A 81 4.18 3.04 -4.74
N VAL A 82 3.97 4.32 -4.48
CA VAL A 82 4.30 5.40 -5.40
C VAL A 82 5.50 6.16 -4.83
N PRO A 83 6.57 6.38 -5.61
CA PRO A 83 7.69 7.21 -5.17
C PRO A 83 7.24 8.67 -4.99
N GLY A 84 7.64 9.29 -3.89
CA GLY A 84 7.28 10.65 -3.52
C GLY A 84 6.15 10.74 -2.48
N GLN A 85 6.04 11.90 -1.83
CA GLN A 85 4.96 12.20 -0.89
C GLN A 85 3.88 13.03 -1.59
N ALA A 86 2.82 12.37 -2.03
CA ALA A 86 1.64 13.07 -2.52
C ALA A 86 0.69 13.30 -1.33
N SER A 87 0.28 14.57 -1.13
CA SER A 87 -0.79 14.92 -0.18
C SER A 87 -2.15 14.58 -0.79
N PRO A 88 -3.23 14.40 0.00
CA PRO A 88 -4.55 14.03 -0.56
C PRO A 88 -5.06 15.04 -1.62
N ASP A 89 -4.68 16.31 -1.51
CA ASP A 89 -5.02 17.34 -2.51
C ASP A 89 -4.12 17.33 -3.77
N GLN A 90 -3.00 16.60 -3.73
CA GLN A 90 -1.99 16.51 -4.80
C GLN A 90 -1.84 15.10 -5.37
N VAL A 91 -2.44 14.10 -4.72
CA VAL A 91 -2.43 12.70 -5.15
C VAL A 91 -3.50 12.43 -6.20
N ALA A 92 -4.40 13.37 -6.48
CA ALA A 92 -5.35 13.26 -7.59
C ALA A 92 -4.62 13.47 -8.92
N GLY A 93 -4.76 12.51 -9.83
CA GLY A 93 -4.05 12.48 -11.10
C GLY A 93 -3.50 11.09 -11.41
N GLU A 94 -2.72 11.01 -12.50
CA GLU A 94 -2.01 9.79 -12.85
C GLU A 94 -0.62 9.78 -12.18
N HIS A 95 -0.32 8.71 -11.44
CA HIS A 95 0.95 8.54 -10.74
C HIS A 95 1.65 7.27 -11.20
N THR A 96 2.93 7.36 -11.53
CA THR A 96 3.73 6.17 -11.84
C THR A 96 4.12 5.47 -10.54
N THR A 97 3.75 4.20 -10.41
CA THR A 97 4.10 3.36 -9.25
C THR A 97 5.55 2.87 -9.34
N VAL A 98 6.09 2.33 -8.25
CA VAL A 98 7.43 1.70 -8.25
C VAL A 98 7.47 0.49 -9.19
N GLN A 99 6.34 -0.19 -9.38
CA GLN A 99 6.23 -1.31 -10.32
C GLN A 99 6.43 -0.87 -11.79
N GLY A 100 6.14 0.41 -12.11
CA GLY A 100 6.24 0.99 -13.44
C GLY A 100 4.89 1.24 -14.11
N ALA A 101 3.83 0.54 -13.69
CA ALA A 101 2.48 0.81 -14.17
C ALA A 101 1.92 2.10 -13.54
N PRO A 102 1.17 2.91 -14.32
CA PRO A 102 0.48 4.06 -13.79
C PRO A 102 -0.71 3.63 -12.91
N VAL A 103 -0.93 4.35 -11.82
CA VAL A 103 -2.14 4.31 -11.02
C VAL A 103 -2.87 5.63 -11.18
N THR A 104 -4.14 5.56 -11.60
CA THR A 104 -4.97 6.75 -11.74
C THR A 104 -5.71 6.97 -10.44
N VAL A 105 -5.53 8.14 -9.86
CA VAL A 105 -6.22 8.55 -8.66
C VAL A 105 -7.23 9.63 -9.04
N THR A 106 -8.49 9.40 -8.71
CA THR A 106 -9.61 10.29 -9.04
C THR A 106 -10.30 10.77 -7.76
N GLY A 107 -11.08 11.84 -7.86
CA GLY A 107 -11.76 12.44 -6.70
C GLY A 107 -10.92 13.50 -6.00
N ALA A 108 -11.45 14.01 -4.88
CA ALA A 108 -10.82 15.06 -4.08
C ALA A 108 -11.26 14.96 -2.61
N GLY A 109 -10.33 15.28 -1.69
CA GLY A 109 -10.59 15.26 -0.26
C GLY A 109 -11.02 13.89 0.24
N ASN A 110 -12.28 13.79 0.70
CA ASN A 110 -12.83 12.58 1.31
C ASN A 110 -13.39 11.58 0.29
N ASP A 111 -13.57 12.00 -0.97
CA ASP A 111 -14.13 11.17 -2.07
C ASP A 111 -13.03 10.65 -3.00
N LEU A 112 -11.81 10.58 -2.48
CA LEU A 112 -10.64 10.11 -3.20
C LEU A 112 -10.80 8.62 -3.56
N LYS A 113 -10.40 8.26 -4.76
CA LYS A 113 -10.41 6.90 -5.31
C LYS A 113 -9.09 6.63 -6.00
N VAL A 114 -8.47 5.51 -5.66
CA VAL A 114 -7.20 5.06 -6.23
C VAL A 114 -7.52 3.88 -7.13
N GLY A 115 -7.46 4.06 -8.45
CA GLY A 115 -7.96 3.10 -9.43
C GLY A 115 -9.44 2.79 -9.18
N ASP A 116 -9.75 1.51 -8.96
CA ASP A 116 -11.08 1.03 -8.59
C ASP A 116 -11.34 1.04 -7.07
N ALA A 117 -10.32 1.34 -6.25
CA ALA A 117 -10.43 1.32 -4.80
C ALA A 117 -10.87 2.68 -4.23
N GLY A 118 -11.87 2.66 -3.36
CA GLY A 118 -12.25 3.81 -2.56
C GLY A 118 -11.25 4.08 -1.45
N LEU A 119 -10.93 5.36 -1.25
CA LEU A 119 -10.17 5.77 -0.07
C LEU A 119 -11.05 5.66 1.17
N VAL A 120 -10.65 4.80 2.11
CA VAL A 120 -11.28 4.68 3.42
C VAL A 120 -10.73 5.74 4.36
N CYS A 121 -9.39 5.85 4.40
CA CYS A 121 -8.71 6.80 5.27
C CYS A 121 -7.33 7.12 4.69
N GLY A 122 -7.13 8.35 4.24
CA GLY A 122 -5.88 8.79 3.62
C GLY A 122 -5.19 9.92 4.36
N GLY A 123 -3.91 10.13 4.02
CA GLY A 123 -3.13 11.25 4.55
C GLY A 123 -2.47 10.97 5.90
N VAL A 124 -2.31 9.70 6.28
CA VAL A 124 -1.56 9.34 7.48
C VAL A 124 -0.07 9.47 7.16
N LYS A 125 0.53 10.62 7.51
CA LYS A 125 1.98 10.83 7.41
C LYS A 125 2.71 10.02 8.48
N THR A 126 3.60 9.15 8.04
CA THR A 126 4.59 8.46 8.87
C THR A 126 5.95 9.13 8.69
N ALA A 127 6.98 8.62 9.38
CA ALA A 127 8.33 9.21 9.34
C ALA A 127 8.92 9.35 7.92
N ASN A 128 8.58 8.41 7.05
CA ASN A 128 9.18 8.23 5.72
C ASN A 128 8.14 8.01 4.61
N ALA A 129 6.85 7.90 4.94
CA ALA A 129 5.84 7.65 3.92
C ALA A 129 4.49 8.28 4.26
N THR A 130 3.58 8.31 3.29
CA THR A 130 2.17 8.64 3.52
C THR A 130 1.32 7.41 3.26
N VAL A 131 0.55 6.98 4.25
CA VAL A 131 -0.33 5.82 4.16
C VAL A 131 -1.73 6.25 3.75
N TYR A 132 -2.27 5.56 2.75
CA TYR A 132 -3.63 5.70 2.25
C TYR A 132 -4.35 4.37 2.34
N MET A 133 -5.25 4.25 3.31
CA MET A 133 -6.07 3.06 3.49
C MET A 133 -7.17 3.00 2.44
N ILE A 134 -7.23 1.89 1.71
CA ILE A 134 -8.20 1.66 0.65
C ILE A 134 -9.08 0.44 0.94
N ASP A 135 -10.31 0.44 0.41
CA ASP A 135 -11.31 -0.60 0.65
C ASP A 135 -11.22 -1.77 -0.34
N THR A 136 -10.37 -1.64 -1.36
CA THR A 136 -10.17 -2.64 -2.42
C THR A 136 -8.68 -2.78 -2.72
N VAL A 137 -8.21 -4.00 -3.02
CA VAL A 137 -6.79 -4.24 -3.35
C VAL A 137 -6.51 -3.86 -4.79
N LEU A 138 -5.46 -3.08 -5.01
CA LEU A 138 -5.01 -2.73 -6.35
C LEU A 138 -4.24 -3.89 -6.97
N MET A 139 -4.78 -4.46 -8.03
CA MET A 139 -4.06 -5.43 -8.84
C MET A 139 -3.43 -4.71 -10.02
N PRO A 140 -2.10 -4.82 -10.23
CA PRO A 140 -1.49 -4.28 -11.43
C PRO A 140 -2.13 -4.96 -12.64
N PRO A 141 -2.50 -4.20 -13.70
CA PRO A 141 -2.88 -4.83 -14.97
C PRO A 141 -1.67 -5.64 -15.42
N ALA A 142 -1.86 -6.96 -15.54
CA ALA A 142 -0.80 -7.93 -15.80
C ALA A 142 0.25 -7.41 -16.79
N ALA A 143 1.53 -7.50 -16.40
CA ALA A 143 2.65 -7.37 -17.32
C ALA A 143 2.70 -8.58 -18.26
#